data_AF-B4RHA3-F1
#
_entry.id   AF-B4RHA3-F1
#
_cell.length_a   1.000
_cell.length_b   1.000
_cell.length_c   1.000
_cell.angle_alpha   90.00
_cell.angle_beta   90.00
_cell.angle_gamma   90.00
#
_symmetry.space_group_name_H-M   'P 1'
#
loop_
_entity.id
_entity.type
_entity.pdbx_description
1 polymer ?
#
loop_
_entity_poly.entity_id
_entity_poly.type
_entity_poly.pdbx_seq_one_letter_code
_entity_poly.pdbx_strand_id
1 'polypeptide(L)'
;MKTLIPVAAVTLLAAAPTQASAQPAVPAAGPPWIVTPAEASCRVQLDLVGRSGAVTPVTLASDGEILSLRFSKPGLPERAFLPVRVDGARYSNLMLRGPDGDAGELILSEETEAALRRGSSLDVAWLADEPLGVSLAGSGQGLTDLRICGAQIAAQARASAQAQTEAKMRAEQEAREQAIAQAQLEAARAQAAAADAQRQRIAEEAERQRRLEADERQRQYAEAQRRRYEEDRRRAWEEEQDAYYRPAPAYPPPYRYRGW
;
A
#
# COMPACT_ATOMS: atom_id res chain seq x y z
N MET A 1 65.07 -23.89 -102.13
CA MET A 1 63.99 -23.05 -102.66
C MET A 1 62.73 -23.33 -101.87
N LYS A 2 62.10 -22.25 -101.35
CA LYS A 2 60.64 -22.04 -101.21
C LYS A 2 59.79 -23.14 -100.51
N THR A 3 59.33 -22.83 -99.29
CA THR A 3 57.91 -22.59 -98.89
C THR A 3 57.04 -23.86 -98.77
N LEU A 4 56.08 -24.07 -97.86
CA LEU A 4 55.32 -23.26 -96.89
C LEU A 4 54.61 -24.23 -95.90
N ILE A 5 54.40 -23.78 -94.66
CA ILE A 5 53.50 -24.25 -93.57
C ILE A 5 52.03 -23.95 -94.02
N PRO A 6 50.92 -24.67 -93.63
CA PRO A 6 50.45 -24.78 -92.24
C PRO A 6 49.51 -25.94 -91.75
N VAL A 7 49.66 -26.21 -90.45
CA VAL A 7 48.65 -26.29 -89.35
C VAL A 7 47.48 -27.29 -89.43
N ALA A 8 47.39 -28.14 -88.39
CA ALA A 8 46.16 -28.40 -87.64
C ALA A 8 46.49 -28.87 -86.22
N ALA A 9 45.92 -28.18 -85.22
CA ALA A 9 46.10 -28.40 -83.80
C ALA A 9 45.15 -29.49 -83.27
N VAL A 10 45.60 -30.28 -82.29
CA VAL A 10 44.74 -31.13 -81.47
C VAL A 10 45.02 -30.82 -80.00
N THR A 11 43.95 -30.42 -79.31
CA THR A 11 43.89 -30.03 -77.90
C THR A 11 43.91 -31.25 -76.98
N LEU A 12 44.83 -31.26 -76.02
CA LEU A 12 44.84 -32.22 -74.90
C LEU A 12 43.76 -31.83 -73.86
N LEU A 13 42.87 -32.77 -73.54
CA LEU A 13 42.03 -32.72 -72.34
C LEU A 13 42.86 -33.21 -71.15
N ALA A 14 43.24 -32.31 -70.25
CA ALA A 14 43.82 -32.65 -68.95
C ALA A 14 42.74 -32.53 -67.86
N ALA A 15 42.47 -33.65 -67.17
CA ALA A 15 41.60 -33.70 -66.01
C ALA A 15 42.27 -32.98 -64.82
N ALA A 16 41.60 -31.98 -64.27
CA ALA A 16 42.01 -31.30 -63.05
C ALA A 16 41.53 -32.08 -61.81
N PRO A 17 42.34 -32.23 -60.74
CA PRO A 17 41.86 -32.74 -59.47
C PRO A 17 40.96 -31.70 -58.80
N THR A 18 39.75 -32.10 -58.45
CA THR A 18 38.80 -31.35 -57.64
C THR A 18 39.38 -31.16 -56.25
N GLN A 19 39.91 -29.96 -55.97
CA GLN A 19 40.19 -29.53 -54.61
C GLN A 19 38.84 -29.35 -53.90
N ALA A 20 38.54 -30.27 -52.98
CA ALA A 20 37.48 -30.09 -52.01
C ALA A 20 37.88 -28.93 -51.09
N SER A 21 37.34 -27.74 -51.39
CA SER A 21 37.39 -26.60 -50.48
C SER A 21 36.72 -27.00 -49.17
N ALA A 22 37.52 -27.27 -48.14
CA ALA A 22 37.02 -27.31 -46.77
C ALA A 22 36.40 -25.93 -46.48
N GLN A 23 35.07 -25.85 -46.45
CA GLN A 23 34.40 -24.68 -45.92
C GLN A 23 34.90 -24.48 -44.48
N PRO A 24 35.34 -23.27 -44.10
CA PRO A 24 35.57 -22.98 -42.69
C PRO A 24 34.24 -23.24 -41.97
N ALA A 25 34.27 -24.11 -40.96
CA ALA A 25 33.14 -24.30 -40.07
C ALA A 25 32.74 -22.93 -39.53
N VAL A 26 31.54 -22.47 -39.87
CA VAL A 26 30.94 -21.29 -39.24
C VAL A 26 30.93 -21.59 -37.75
N PRO A 27 31.58 -20.77 -36.89
CA PRO A 27 31.48 -20.99 -35.46
C PRO A 27 30.00 -20.95 -35.10
N ALA A 28 29.51 -21.99 -34.43
CA ALA A 28 28.16 -22.03 -33.89
C ALA A 28 27.91 -20.69 -33.19
N ALA A 29 26.89 -19.96 -33.66
CA ALA A 29 26.57 -18.64 -33.10
C ALA A 29 26.40 -18.79 -31.59
N GLY A 30 27.21 -18.05 -30.82
CA GLY A 30 27.12 -18.05 -29.36
C GLY A 30 25.72 -17.63 -28.90
N PRO A 31 25.39 -17.87 -27.61
CA PRO A 31 24.12 -17.41 -27.08
C PRO A 31 24.00 -15.89 -27.27
N PRO A 32 22.82 -15.38 -27.66
CA PRO A 32 22.62 -13.96 -27.77
C PRO A 32 22.63 -13.37 -26.35
N TRP A 33 23.63 -12.53 -26.04
CA TRP A 33 23.76 -11.83 -24.75
C TRP A 33 22.74 -10.69 -24.63
N ILE A 34 21.46 -11.03 -24.64
CA ILE A 34 20.35 -10.07 -24.53
C ILE A 34 20.10 -9.77 -23.06
N VAL A 35 20.54 -8.59 -22.63
CA VAL A 35 20.30 -8.09 -21.28
C VAL A 35 18.88 -7.57 -21.18
N THR A 36 18.09 -8.15 -20.28
CA THR A 36 16.70 -7.78 -20.03
C THR A 36 16.56 -7.25 -18.61
N PRO A 37 15.95 -6.06 -18.39
CA PRO A 37 15.71 -5.56 -17.05
C PRO A 37 14.67 -6.41 -16.30
N ALA A 38 14.83 -6.49 -14.98
CA ALA A 38 13.90 -7.05 -14.02
C ALA A 38 13.64 -6.02 -12.91
N GLU A 39 12.94 -6.40 -11.84
CA GLU A 39 12.48 -5.45 -10.80
C GLU A 39 13.62 -4.72 -10.09
N ALA A 40 14.68 -5.44 -9.69
CA ALA A 40 15.84 -4.88 -8.97
C ALA A 40 17.18 -5.37 -9.54
N SER A 41 17.19 -5.93 -10.74
CA SER A 41 18.37 -6.49 -11.40
C SER A 41 18.17 -6.50 -12.91
N CYS A 42 19.22 -6.83 -13.66
CA CYS A 42 19.10 -7.24 -15.05
C CYS A 42 19.47 -8.71 -15.19
N ARG A 43 19.03 -9.35 -16.29
CA ARG A 43 19.24 -10.78 -16.54
C ARG A 43 19.53 -11.09 -18.00
N VAL A 44 20.23 -12.20 -18.22
CA VAL A 44 20.45 -12.85 -19.52
C VAL A 44 19.98 -14.30 -19.39
N GLN A 45 19.22 -14.78 -20.37
CA GLN A 45 18.83 -16.19 -20.44
C GLN A 45 19.86 -16.95 -21.27
N LEU A 46 20.34 -18.08 -20.74
CA LEU A 46 21.29 -18.97 -21.38
C LEU A 46 20.68 -20.37 -21.45
N ASP A 47 20.88 -21.04 -22.57
CA ASP A 47 20.45 -22.43 -22.74
C ASP A 47 21.67 -23.33 -22.64
N LEU A 48 21.73 -24.15 -21.59
CA LEU A 48 22.79 -25.14 -21.41
C LEU A 48 22.42 -26.39 -22.20
N VAL A 49 23.30 -26.84 -23.08
CA VAL A 49 23.07 -27.96 -23.99
C VAL A 49 23.94 -29.15 -23.57
N GLY A 50 23.31 -30.30 -23.41
CA GLY A 50 23.97 -31.58 -23.14
C GLY A 50 24.33 -32.33 -24.43
N ARG A 51 25.10 -33.42 -24.29
CA ARG A 51 25.56 -34.21 -25.45
C ARG A 51 24.41 -34.95 -26.12
N SER A 52 23.34 -35.26 -25.39
CA SER A 52 22.13 -35.86 -25.95
C SER A 52 21.25 -34.84 -26.70
N GLY A 53 21.62 -33.56 -26.70
CA GLY A 53 20.79 -32.45 -27.19
C GLY A 53 19.75 -31.98 -26.17
N ALA A 54 19.79 -32.46 -24.92
CA ALA A 54 18.96 -31.93 -23.85
C ALA A 54 19.30 -30.44 -23.61
N VAL A 55 18.27 -29.61 -23.45
CA VAL A 55 18.42 -28.17 -23.20
C VAL A 55 17.86 -27.84 -21.83
N THR A 56 18.68 -27.20 -20.99
CA THR A 56 18.26 -26.69 -19.69
C THR A 56 18.43 -25.17 -19.64
N PRO A 57 17.34 -24.40 -19.53
CA PRO A 57 17.42 -22.95 -19.44
C PRO A 57 17.94 -22.55 -18.06
N VAL A 58 18.87 -21.60 -18.06
CA VAL A 58 19.39 -20.94 -16.86
C VAL A 58 19.36 -19.44 -17.05
N THR A 59 19.25 -18.70 -15.95
CA THR A 59 19.24 -17.24 -15.98
C THR A 59 20.46 -16.71 -15.26
N LEU A 60 21.28 -15.94 -15.94
CA LEU A 60 22.33 -15.17 -15.31
C LEU A 60 21.78 -13.79 -14.94
N ALA A 61 21.88 -13.38 -13.68
CA ALA A 61 21.35 -12.11 -13.19
C ALA A 61 22.41 -11.30 -12.45
N SER A 62 22.29 -9.98 -12.50
CA SER A 62 23.11 -9.08 -11.68
C SER A 62 22.34 -7.83 -11.26
N ASP A 63 22.55 -7.42 -10.03
CA ASP A 63 22.14 -6.12 -9.46
C ASP A 63 23.28 -5.07 -9.52
N GLY A 64 24.38 -5.41 -10.21
CA GLY A 64 25.58 -4.58 -10.28
C GLY A 64 26.65 -4.93 -9.24
N GLU A 65 26.30 -5.57 -8.13
CA GLU A 65 27.23 -5.98 -7.06
C GLU A 65 27.45 -7.50 -7.05
N ILE A 66 26.39 -8.27 -7.23
CA ILE A 66 26.40 -9.72 -7.26
C ILE A 66 26.09 -10.21 -8.67
N LEU A 67 26.75 -11.30 -9.08
CA LEU A 67 26.41 -12.06 -10.28
C LEU A 67 25.92 -13.43 -9.84
N SER A 68 24.72 -13.83 -10.26
CA SER A 68 24.15 -15.13 -9.88
C SER A 68 23.59 -15.90 -11.07
N LEU A 69 23.73 -17.22 -11.02
CA LEU A 69 23.15 -18.15 -11.99
C LEU A 69 21.95 -18.86 -11.36
N ARG A 70 20.77 -18.61 -11.89
CA ARG A 70 19.50 -19.19 -11.42
C ARG A 70 19.08 -20.35 -12.31
N PHE A 71 18.63 -21.43 -11.71
CA PHE A 71 18.28 -22.67 -12.40
C PHE A 71 17.15 -23.41 -11.67
N SER A 72 16.49 -24.33 -12.36
CA SER A 72 15.46 -25.20 -11.76
C SER A 72 16.02 -26.59 -11.56
N LYS A 73 15.93 -27.12 -10.34
CA LYS A 73 16.32 -28.48 -10.00
C LYS A 73 15.65 -28.90 -8.68
N PRO A 74 14.90 -30.02 -8.64
CA PRO A 74 14.30 -30.51 -7.41
C PRO A 74 15.36 -31.13 -6.48
N GLY A 75 15.03 -31.20 -5.19
CA GLY A 75 15.85 -31.92 -4.20
C GLY A 75 17.19 -31.24 -3.87
N LEU A 76 17.30 -29.93 -4.06
CA LEU A 76 18.51 -29.18 -3.70
C LEU A 76 18.68 -29.12 -2.16
N PRO A 77 19.93 -29.20 -1.66
CA PRO A 77 20.21 -28.84 -0.27
C PRO A 77 19.96 -27.35 -0.04
N GLU A 78 19.71 -26.93 1.20
CA GLU A 78 19.50 -25.51 1.55
C GLU A 78 20.65 -24.61 1.10
N ARG A 79 21.87 -25.12 1.30
CA ARG A 79 23.11 -24.44 0.95
C ARG A 79 24.20 -25.45 0.62
N ALA A 80 24.93 -25.23 -0.47
CA ALA A 80 26.09 -26.06 -0.83
C ALA A 80 27.08 -25.26 -1.67
N PHE A 81 28.33 -25.72 -1.74
CA PHE A 81 29.29 -25.24 -2.73
C PHE A 81 29.25 -26.15 -3.95
N LEU A 82 28.78 -25.62 -5.08
CA LEU A 82 28.66 -26.37 -6.33
C LEU A 82 29.71 -25.90 -7.34
N PRO A 83 30.38 -26.83 -8.03
CA PRO A 83 31.40 -26.47 -9.00
C PRO A 83 30.81 -26.15 -10.36
N VAL A 84 31.29 -25.09 -11.01
CA VAL A 84 31.15 -24.89 -12.45
C VAL A 84 32.52 -25.03 -13.10
N ARG A 85 32.56 -25.30 -14.40
CA ARG A 85 33.82 -25.31 -15.15
C ARG A 85 33.80 -24.23 -16.21
N VAL A 86 34.90 -23.49 -16.31
CA VAL A 86 35.14 -22.55 -17.41
C VAL A 86 36.40 -23.01 -18.11
N ASP A 87 36.28 -23.37 -19.39
CA ASP A 87 37.36 -23.98 -20.19
C ASP A 87 38.03 -25.17 -19.47
N GLY A 88 37.21 -25.98 -18.77
CA GLY A 88 37.66 -27.13 -17.99
C GLY A 88 38.19 -26.81 -16.58
N ALA A 89 38.55 -25.57 -16.26
CA ALA A 89 38.99 -25.16 -14.92
C ALA A 89 37.80 -25.09 -13.95
N ARG A 90 37.95 -25.65 -12.74
CA ARG A 90 36.87 -25.79 -11.76
C ARG A 90 36.80 -24.60 -10.81
N TYR A 91 35.62 -24.01 -10.67
CA TYR A 91 35.34 -22.93 -9.73
C TYR A 91 34.18 -23.30 -8.82
N SER A 92 34.35 -23.18 -7.51
CA SER A 92 33.32 -23.54 -6.52
C SER A 92 32.54 -22.31 -6.09
N ASN A 93 31.22 -22.35 -6.22
CA ASN A 93 30.34 -21.21 -6.01
C ASN A 93 29.24 -21.56 -5.01
N LEU A 94 28.74 -20.55 -4.29
CA LEU A 94 27.74 -20.74 -3.24
C LEU A 94 26.36 -20.93 -3.88
N MET A 95 25.74 -22.08 -3.68
CA MET A 95 24.37 -22.35 -4.07
C MET A 95 23.45 -22.15 -2.88
N LEU A 96 22.34 -21.45 -3.11
CA LEU A 96 21.24 -21.23 -2.19
C LEU A 96 19.95 -21.81 -2.80
N ARG A 97 19.19 -22.55 -2.00
CA ARG A 97 17.87 -23.04 -2.42
C ARG A 97 16.84 -21.90 -2.40
N GLY A 98 16.04 -21.80 -3.45
CA GLY A 98 14.91 -20.89 -3.53
C GLY A 98 13.76 -21.28 -2.58
N PRO A 99 12.79 -20.38 -2.36
CA PRO A 99 11.69 -20.59 -1.42
C PRO A 99 10.80 -21.79 -1.79
N ASP A 100 10.62 -22.05 -3.08
CA ASP A 100 9.76 -23.11 -3.61
C ASP A 100 10.43 -24.50 -3.58
N GLY A 101 11.70 -24.60 -3.18
CA GLY A 101 12.43 -25.87 -3.08
C GLY A 101 12.94 -26.47 -4.40
N ASP A 102 12.33 -26.09 -5.53
CA ASP A 102 12.66 -26.59 -6.88
C ASP A 102 13.51 -25.63 -7.73
N ALA A 103 13.90 -24.50 -7.15
CA ALA A 103 14.79 -23.52 -7.78
C ALA A 103 16.07 -23.36 -6.95
N GLY A 104 17.18 -23.09 -7.63
CA GLY A 104 18.45 -22.76 -7.01
C GLY A 104 19.05 -21.49 -7.58
N GLU A 105 19.82 -20.80 -6.75
CA GLU A 105 20.62 -19.65 -7.13
C GLU A 105 22.08 -19.92 -6.77
N LEU A 106 22.97 -19.83 -7.76
CA LEU A 106 24.40 -19.98 -7.60
C LEU A 106 25.05 -18.61 -7.64
N ILE A 107 25.51 -18.12 -6.49
CA ILE A 107 26.24 -16.87 -6.35
C ILE A 107 27.67 -17.07 -6.87
N LEU A 108 28.01 -16.36 -7.94
CA LEU A 108 29.29 -16.51 -8.61
C LEU A 108 30.34 -15.65 -7.92
N SER A 109 31.48 -16.27 -7.58
CA SER A 109 32.65 -15.56 -7.06
C SER A 109 33.24 -14.63 -8.13
N GLU A 110 33.97 -13.61 -7.68
CA GLU A 110 34.70 -12.70 -8.58
C GLU A 110 35.68 -13.45 -9.48
N GLU A 111 36.29 -14.53 -8.98
CA GLU A 111 37.18 -15.40 -9.75
C GLU A 111 36.42 -16.14 -10.87
N THR A 112 35.22 -16.65 -10.57
CA THR A 112 34.36 -17.31 -11.56
C THR A 112 33.90 -16.30 -12.60
N GLU A 113 33.50 -15.10 -12.20
CA GLU A 113 33.14 -14.03 -13.13
C GLU A 113 34.31 -13.64 -14.05
N ALA A 114 35.50 -13.46 -13.49
CA ALA A 114 36.70 -13.15 -14.27
C ALA A 114 37.05 -14.27 -15.25
N ALA A 115 36.78 -15.53 -14.90
CA ALA A 115 36.88 -16.66 -15.80
C ALA A 115 35.81 -16.58 -16.90
N LEU A 116 34.53 -16.37 -16.56
CA LEU A 116 33.44 -16.28 -17.53
C LEU A 116 33.64 -15.17 -18.57
N ARG A 117 34.20 -14.02 -18.16
CA ARG A 117 34.48 -12.87 -19.06
C ARG A 117 35.51 -13.18 -20.14
N ARG A 118 36.46 -14.08 -19.87
CA ARG A 118 37.59 -14.41 -20.76
C ARG A 118 37.50 -15.80 -21.37
N GLY A 119 36.69 -16.66 -20.76
CA GLY A 119 36.56 -18.05 -21.14
C GLY A 119 35.77 -18.23 -22.43
N SER A 120 35.88 -19.41 -23.01
CA SER A 120 35.20 -19.78 -24.25
C SER A 120 33.98 -20.67 -24.01
N SER A 121 33.96 -21.40 -22.90
CA SER A 121 32.94 -22.40 -22.57
C SER A 121 32.62 -22.41 -21.08
N LEU A 122 31.34 -22.63 -20.75
CA LEU A 122 30.86 -22.90 -19.39
C LEU A 122 30.24 -24.29 -19.36
N ASP A 123 30.68 -25.14 -18.44
CA ASP A 123 30.09 -26.46 -18.20
C ASP A 123 29.55 -26.61 -16.76
N VAL A 124 28.41 -27.26 -16.64
CA VAL A 124 27.71 -27.55 -15.39
C VAL A 124 27.35 -29.03 -15.36
N ALA A 125 28.07 -29.80 -14.54
CA ALA A 125 27.95 -31.27 -14.50
C ALA A 125 26.93 -31.81 -13.50
N TRP A 126 26.45 -30.98 -12.58
CA TRP A 126 25.56 -31.41 -11.50
C TRP A 126 24.10 -31.01 -11.73
N LEU A 127 23.78 -30.29 -12.81
CA LEU A 127 22.42 -29.75 -13.01
C LEU A 127 21.47 -30.82 -13.56
N ALA A 128 21.94 -31.63 -14.51
CA ALA A 128 21.19 -32.75 -15.10
C ALA A 128 21.99 -34.06 -15.01
N ASP A 129 21.45 -35.13 -15.59
CA ASP A 129 22.09 -36.47 -15.62
C ASP A 129 23.37 -36.50 -16.46
N GLU A 130 23.51 -35.57 -17.41
CA GLU A 130 24.72 -35.37 -18.20
C GLU A 130 25.29 -33.96 -18.01
N PRO A 131 26.61 -33.77 -18.25
CA PRO A 131 27.20 -32.45 -18.25
C PRO A 131 26.57 -31.57 -19.33
N LEU A 132 26.08 -30.40 -18.92
CA LEU A 132 25.53 -29.40 -19.80
C LEU A 132 26.54 -28.28 -20.01
N GLY A 133 26.58 -27.70 -21.20
CA GLY A 133 27.48 -26.58 -21.47
C GLY A 133 26.91 -25.53 -22.41
N VAL A 134 27.56 -24.38 -22.45
CA VAL A 134 27.22 -23.27 -23.35
C VAL A 134 28.48 -22.53 -23.80
N SER A 135 28.44 -22.00 -25.01
CA SER A 135 29.48 -21.09 -25.50
C SER A 135 29.44 -19.77 -24.75
N LEU A 136 30.61 -19.23 -24.41
CA LEU A 136 30.77 -17.92 -23.80
C LEU A 136 31.17 -16.85 -24.82
N ALA A 137 31.02 -17.11 -26.12
CA ALA A 137 31.27 -16.10 -27.14
C ALA A 137 30.43 -14.83 -26.87
N GLY A 138 31.10 -13.68 -26.74
CA GLY A 138 30.46 -12.40 -26.39
C GLY A 138 30.26 -12.13 -24.89
N SER A 139 30.65 -13.05 -24.01
CA SER A 139 30.44 -12.93 -22.56
C SER A 139 31.08 -11.70 -21.93
N GLY A 140 32.29 -11.31 -22.37
CA GLY A 140 32.98 -10.15 -21.81
C GLY A 140 32.14 -8.87 -21.92
N GLN A 141 31.56 -8.61 -23.09
CA GLN A 141 30.67 -7.48 -23.28
C GLN A 141 29.32 -7.72 -22.59
N GLY A 142 28.71 -8.89 -22.78
CA GLY A 142 27.40 -9.20 -22.20
C GLY A 142 27.37 -9.12 -20.66
N LEU A 143 28.43 -9.56 -19.98
CA LEU A 143 28.58 -9.45 -18.52
C LEU A 143 28.81 -8.00 -18.08
N THR A 144 29.53 -7.21 -18.88
CA THR A 144 29.72 -5.78 -18.62
C THR A 144 28.39 -5.03 -18.72
N ASP A 145 27.63 -5.29 -19.78
CA ASP A 145 26.30 -4.70 -19.99
C ASP A 145 25.32 -5.14 -18.89
N LEU A 146 25.36 -6.42 -18.51
CA LEU A 146 24.56 -6.97 -17.42
C LEU A 146 24.85 -6.27 -16.08
N ARG A 147 26.13 -6.04 -15.75
CA ARG A 147 26.56 -5.33 -14.54
C ARG A 147 26.12 -3.87 -14.54
N ILE A 148 26.32 -3.16 -15.65
CA ILE A 148 25.93 -1.74 -15.78
C ILE A 148 24.42 -1.58 -15.67
N CYS A 149 23.67 -2.40 -16.40
CA CYS A 149 22.21 -2.43 -16.34
C CYS A 149 21.73 -2.76 -14.92
N GLY A 150 22.29 -3.81 -14.30
CA GLY A 150 21.97 -4.21 -12.95
C GLY A 150 22.15 -3.09 -11.94
N ALA A 151 23.30 -2.40 -11.97
CA ALA A 151 23.60 -1.28 -11.07
C ALA A 151 22.60 -0.13 -11.23
N GLN A 152 22.23 0.21 -12.47
CA GLN A 152 21.25 1.27 -12.75
C GLN A 152 19.86 0.91 -12.23
N ILE A 153 19.38 -0.30 -12.52
CA ILE A 153 18.07 -0.78 -12.07
C ILE A 153 18.02 -0.90 -10.54
N ALA A 154 19.07 -1.44 -9.91
CA ALA A 154 19.15 -1.56 -8.46
C ALA A 154 19.19 -0.19 -7.76
N ALA A 155 19.88 0.80 -8.34
CA ALA A 155 19.87 2.17 -7.83
C ALA A 155 18.48 2.81 -7.94
N GLN A 156 17.81 2.64 -9.09
CA GLN A 156 16.45 3.14 -9.30
C GLN A 156 15.44 2.48 -8.35
N ALA A 157 15.54 1.16 -8.15
CA ALA A 157 14.69 0.41 -7.22
C ALA A 157 14.86 0.89 -5.77
N ARG A 158 16.10 1.12 -5.33
CA ARG A 158 16.37 1.69 -3.99
C ARG A 158 15.81 3.09 -3.83
N ALA A 159 15.99 3.97 -4.82
CA ALA A 159 15.45 5.32 -4.78
C ALA A 159 13.91 5.34 -4.72
N SER A 160 13.26 4.47 -5.50
CA SER A 160 11.80 4.36 -5.49
C SER A 160 11.25 3.75 -4.20
N ALA A 161 11.92 2.75 -3.61
CA ALA A 161 11.56 2.21 -2.31
C ALA A 161 11.68 3.25 -1.17
N GLN A 162 12.72 4.08 -1.20
CA GLN A 162 12.89 5.20 -0.25
C GLN A 162 11.78 6.24 -0.41
N ALA A 163 11.50 6.67 -1.65
CA ALA A 163 10.43 7.63 -1.92
C ALA A 163 9.05 7.11 -1.49
N GLN A 164 8.76 5.83 -1.72
CA GLN A 164 7.51 5.20 -1.26
C GLN A 164 7.41 5.17 0.27
N THR A 165 8.51 4.89 0.97
CA THR A 165 8.55 4.89 2.43
C THR A 165 8.30 6.29 2.99
N GLU A 166 8.95 7.31 2.42
CA GLU A 166 8.71 8.70 2.81
C GLU A 166 7.27 9.15 2.52
N ALA A 167 6.71 8.78 1.37
CA ALA A 167 5.34 9.11 1.02
C ALA A 167 4.34 8.48 2.01
N LYS A 168 4.56 7.22 2.39
CA LYS A 168 3.76 6.55 3.43
C LYS A 168 3.88 7.27 4.78
N MET A 169 5.09 7.63 5.20
CA MET A 169 5.31 8.36 6.44
C MET A 169 4.60 9.72 6.46
N ARG A 170 4.63 10.46 5.35
CA ARG A 170 3.90 11.74 5.22
C ARG A 170 2.38 11.52 5.28
N ALA A 171 1.86 10.54 4.55
CA ALA A 171 0.44 10.21 4.57
C ALA A 171 -0.04 9.78 5.97
N GLU A 172 0.76 9.00 6.69
CA GLU A 172 0.47 8.62 8.07
C GLU A 172 0.50 9.81 9.04
N GLN A 173 1.42 10.76 8.84
CA GLN A 173 1.48 11.99 9.64
C GLN A 173 0.25 12.86 9.39
N GLU A 174 -0.11 13.12 8.13
CA GLU A 174 -1.31 13.88 7.76
C GLU A 174 -2.58 13.22 8.30
N ALA A 175 -2.70 11.89 8.23
CA ALA A 175 -3.82 11.16 8.79
C ALA A 175 -3.93 11.32 10.32
N ARG A 176 -2.79 11.33 11.03
CA ARG A 176 -2.77 11.56 12.49
C ARG A 176 -3.18 12.98 12.83
N GLU A 177 -2.71 13.97 12.08
CA GLU A 177 -3.10 15.38 12.28
C GLU A 177 -4.60 15.58 12.06
N GLN A 178 -5.15 14.99 10.99
CA GLN A 178 -6.59 15.02 10.72
C GLN A 178 -7.39 14.34 11.83
N ALA A 179 -6.93 13.18 12.33
CA ALA A 179 -7.58 12.49 13.44
C ALA A 179 -7.59 13.34 14.72
N ILE A 180 -6.49 14.03 15.04
CA ILE A 180 -6.42 14.93 16.20
C ILE A 180 -7.37 16.13 15.99
N ALA A 181 -7.35 16.75 14.82
CA ALA A 181 -8.24 17.87 14.51
C ALA A 181 -9.72 17.47 14.61
N GLN A 182 -10.06 16.29 14.09
CA GLN A 182 -11.42 15.75 14.19
C GLN A 182 -11.81 15.48 15.64
N ALA A 183 -10.93 14.85 16.44
CA ALA A 183 -11.18 14.59 17.85
C ALA A 183 -11.38 15.89 18.66
N GLN A 184 -10.60 16.94 18.38
CA GLN A 184 -10.77 18.26 19.00
C GLN A 184 -12.12 18.89 18.66
N LEU A 185 -12.54 18.77 17.40
CA LEU A 185 -13.81 19.30 16.94
C LEU A 185 -15.00 18.54 17.55
N GLU A 186 -14.90 17.21 17.67
CA GLU A 186 -15.90 16.40 18.36
C GLU A 186 -15.97 16.70 19.86
N ALA A 187 -14.83 16.88 20.53
CA ALA A 187 -14.77 17.29 21.93
C ALA A 187 -15.41 18.68 22.13
N ALA A 188 -15.14 19.65 21.25
CA ALA A 188 -15.75 20.98 21.31
C ALA A 188 -17.27 20.91 21.13
N ARG A 189 -17.76 20.09 20.19
CA ARG A 189 -19.20 19.84 20.00
C ARG A 189 -19.84 19.21 21.24
N ALA A 190 -19.18 18.24 21.87
CA ALA A 190 -19.66 17.61 23.09
C ALA A 190 -19.73 18.60 24.25
N GLN A 191 -18.73 19.47 24.41
CA GLN A 191 -18.72 20.54 25.42
C GLN A 191 -19.85 21.55 25.18
N ALA A 192 -20.08 21.96 23.94
CA ALA A 192 -21.18 22.86 23.59
C ALA A 192 -22.54 22.24 23.93
N ALA A 193 -22.77 20.98 23.54
CA ALA A 193 -24.01 20.27 23.85
C ALA A 193 -24.24 20.11 25.36
N ALA A 194 -23.18 19.84 26.13
CA ALA A 194 -23.26 19.76 27.59
C ALA A 194 -23.60 21.11 28.23
N ALA A 195 -23.00 22.20 27.72
CA ALA A 195 -23.30 23.56 28.18
C ALA A 195 -24.75 23.96 27.87
N ASP A 196 -25.26 23.63 26.69
CA ASP A 196 -26.65 23.90 26.31
C ASP A 196 -27.64 23.09 27.16
N ALA A 197 -27.35 21.81 27.41
CA ALA A 197 -28.15 20.98 28.33
C ALA A 197 -28.16 21.55 29.76
N GLN A 198 -27.05 22.10 30.23
CA GLN A 198 -26.99 22.78 31.54
C GLN A 198 -27.85 24.05 31.56
N ARG A 199 -27.81 24.85 30.50
CA ARG A 199 -28.67 26.05 30.35
C ARG A 199 -30.15 25.69 30.36
N GLN A 200 -30.54 24.62 29.66
CA GLN A 200 -31.92 24.14 29.65
C GLN A 200 -32.36 23.70 31.05
N ARG A 201 -31.55 22.94 31.78
CA ARG A 201 -31.85 22.54 33.17
C ARG A 201 -32.08 23.74 34.08
N ILE A 202 -31.20 24.73 34.01
CA ILE A 202 -31.33 25.97 34.80
C ILE A 202 -32.61 26.72 34.42
N ALA A 203 -32.92 26.82 33.12
CA ALA A 203 -34.13 27.48 32.65
C ALA A 203 -35.41 26.75 33.10
N GLU A 204 -35.44 25.42 33.03
CA GLU A 204 -36.57 24.60 33.50
C GLU A 204 -36.75 24.66 35.02
N GLU A 205 -35.66 24.68 35.78
CA GLU A 205 -35.70 24.85 37.24
C GLU A 205 -36.20 26.25 37.61
N ALA A 206 -35.73 27.29 36.92
CA ALA A 206 -36.21 28.65 37.10
C ALA A 206 -37.69 28.79 36.73
N GLU A 207 -38.15 28.12 35.66
CA GLU A 207 -39.56 28.11 35.28
C GLU A 207 -40.42 27.39 36.34
N ARG A 208 -39.95 26.24 36.83
CA ARG A 208 -40.62 25.52 37.92
C ARG A 208 -40.77 26.38 39.17
N GLN A 209 -39.72 27.12 39.56
CA GLN A 209 -39.79 28.06 40.68
C GLN A 209 -40.81 29.18 40.43
N ARG A 210 -40.82 29.77 39.23
CA ARG A 210 -41.82 30.80 38.87
C ARG A 210 -43.25 30.28 38.94
N ARG A 211 -43.49 29.03 38.51
CA ARG A 211 -44.81 28.41 38.60
C ARG A 211 -45.24 28.19 40.05
N LEU A 212 -44.34 27.68 40.90
CA LEU A 212 -44.61 27.51 42.33
C LEU A 212 -44.92 28.85 43.02
N GLU A 213 -44.14 29.90 42.74
CA GLU A 213 -44.42 31.24 43.27
C GLU A 213 -45.74 31.81 42.77
N ALA A 214 -46.10 31.58 41.49
CA ALA A 214 -47.37 32.02 40.93
C ALA A 214 -48.57 31.31 41.58
N ASP A 215 -48.46 29.99 41.78
CA ASP A 215 -49.46 29.18 42.46
C ASP A 215 -49.64 29.62 43.93
N GLU A 216 -48.55 29.91 44.64
CA GLU A 216 -48.59 30.46 46.00
C GLU A 216 -49.28 31.83 46.05
N ARG A 217 -48.93 32.75 45.15
CA ARG A 217 -49.60 34.06 45.05
C ARG A 217 -51.08 33.91 44.73
N GLN A 218 -51.45 32.95 43.87
CA GLN A 218 -52.85 32.69 43.55
C GLN A 218 -53.63 32.15 44.75
N ARG A 219 -53.03 31.25 45.53
CA ARG A 219 -53.62 30.75 46.78
C ARG A 219 -53.82 31.87 47.80
N GLN A 220 -52.82 32.73 48.00
CA GLN A 220 -52.92 33.89 48.89
C GLN A 220 -54.03 34.86 48.44
N TYR A 221 -54.12 35.13 47.13
CA TYR A 221 -55.17 36.00 46.58
C TYR A 221 -56.56 35.39 46.76
N ALA A 222 -56.72 34.08 46.50
CA ALA A 222 -57.99 33.38 46.70
C ALA A 222 -58.39 33.33 48.18
N GLU A 223 -57.45 33.14 49.10
CA GLU A 223 -57.72 33.19 50.54
C GLU A 223 -58.11 34.60 50.99
N ALA A 224 -57.43 35.65 50.50
CA ALA A 224 -57.81 37.03 50.77
C ALA A 224 -59.21 37.38 50.25
N GLN A 225 -59.57 36.90 49.05
CA GLN A 225 -60.93 37.02 48.49
C GLN A 225 -61.96 36.31 49.37
N ARG A 226 -61.68 35.09 49.83
CA ARG A 226 -62.57 34.35 50.74
C ARG A 226 -62.77 35.09 52.06
N ARG A 227 -61.70 35.59 52.67
CA ARG A 227 -61.78 36.37 53.91
C ARG A 227 -62.63 37.63 53.73
N ARG A 228 -62.45 38.37 52.62
CA ARG A 228 -63.30 39.53 52.29
C ARG A 228 -64.77 39.14 52.14
N TYR A 229 -65.05 38.06 51.40
CA TYR A 229 -66.40 37.55 51.22
C TYR A 229 -67.05 37.13 52.54
N GLU A 230 -66.31 36.45 53.41
CA GLU A 230 -66.79 36.05 54.75
C GLU A 230 -67.03 37.26 55.66
N GLU A 231 -66.16 38.26 55.65
CA GLU A 231 -66.33 39.52 56.37
C GLU A 231 -67.55 40.31 55.88
N ASP A 232 -67.76 40.37 54.56
CA ASP A 232 -68.91 41.05 53.96
C ASP A 232 -70.22 40.31 54.27
N ARG A 233 -70.21 38.97 54.20
CA ARG A 233 -71.34 38.14 54.62
C ARG A 233 -71.67 38.31 56.10
N ARG A 234 -70.64 38.37 56.97
CA ARG A 234 -70.81 38.61 58.41
C ARG A 234 -71.44 39.98 58.65
N ARG A 235 -70.92 41.03 57.99
CA ARG A 235 -71.48 42.39 58.06
C ARG A 235 -72.93 42.46 57.61
N ALA A 236 -73.28 41.80 56.50
CA ALA A 236 -74.65 41.76 56.01
C ALA A 236 -75.61 41.05 57.00
N TRP A 237 -75.18 39.95 57.61
CA TRP A 237 -75.96 39.25 58.64
C TRP A 237 -76.12 40.09 59.92
N GLU A 238 -75.07 40.80 60.34
CA GLU A 238 -75.12 41.76 61.45
C GLU A 238 -76.10 42.91 61.16
N GLU A 239 -76.07 43.47 59.94
CA GLU A 239 -76.98 44.54 59.51
C GLU A 239 -78.46 44.08 59.46
N GLU A 240 -78.71 42.84 59.02
CA GLU A 240 -80.05 42.25 59.00
C GLU A 240 -80.58 41.96 60.42
N GLN A 241 -79.73 41.47 61.33
CA GLN A 241 -80.09 41.36 62.75
C GLN A 241 -80.40 42.72 63.38
N ASP A 242 -79.57 43.73 63.12
CA ASP A 242 -79.79 45.08 63.59
C ASP A 242 -81.11 45.65 63.05
N ALA A 243 -81.45 45.37 61.79
CA ALA A 243 -82.74 45.75 61.19
C ALA A 243 -83.93 45.03 61.84
N TYR A 244 -83.80 43.76 62.21
CA TYR A 244 -84.85 42.98 62.89
C TYR A 244 -85.07 43.43 64.34
N TYR A 245 -84.00 43.79 65.05
CA TYR A 245 -84.07 44.32 66.42
C TYR A 245 -84.28 45.85 66.47
N ARG A 246 -84.33 46.53 65.32
CA ARG A 246 -84.67 47.95 65.24
C ARG A 246 -86.15 48.13 65.61
N PRO A 247 -86.46 48.81 66.74
CA PRO A 247 -87.86 49.03 67.12
C PRO A 247 -88.58 49.80 66.01
N ALA A 248 -89.70 49.25 65.55
CA ALA A 248 -90.58 49.91 64.59
C ALA A 248 -90.91 51.33 65.09
N PRO A 249 -90.93 52.36 64.23
CA PRO A 249 -91.25 53.70 64.65
C PRO A 249 -92.62 53.69 65.34
N ALA A 250 -92.63 54.17 66.59
CA ALA A 250 -93.84 54.32 67.37
C ALA A 250 -94.86 55.15 66.57
N TYR A 251 -96.04 54.57 66.39
CA TYR A 251 -97.22 55.19 65.80
C TYR A 251 -97.41 56.62 66.38
N PRO A 252 -97.68 57.64 65.54
CA PRO A 252 -97.80 59.01 66.02
C PRO A 252 -99.01 59.17 66.96
N PRO A 253 -98.85 59.80 68.13
CA PRO A 253 -99.97 60.04 69.03
C PRO A 253 -100.96 61.07 68.45
N PRO A 254 -102.27 60.93 68.73
CA PRO A 254 -103.31 61.71 68.09
C PRO A 254 -103.30 63.19 68.48
N TYR A 255 -103.59 64.01 67.45
CA TYR A 255 -103.84 65.44 67.45
C TYR A 255 -104.57 65.97 68.68
N ARG A 256 -104.03 67.02 69.30
CA ARG A 256 -104.81 67.97 70.10
C ARG A 256 -104.89 69.31 69.39
N TYR A 257 -106.12 69.64 69.01
CA TYR A 257 -106.60 70.96 68.65
C TYR A 257 -106.39 71.97 69.80
N ARG A 258 -105.83 73.14 69.46
CA ARG A 258 -106.03 74.47 70.07
C ARG A 258 -105.47 75.45 69.02
N GLY A 259 -106.21 76.35 68.39
CA GLY A 259 -107.36 77.11 68.84
C GLY A 259 -106.85 78.45 69.38
N TRP A 260 -106.91 79.47 68.50
CA TRP A 260 -106.49 80.89 68.61
C TRP A 260 -105.04 81.20 68.27
#